data_AF-A0A2D5GHH2-F1
#
_entry.id   AF-A0A2D5GHH2-F1
#
_cell.length_a   1.000
_cell.length_b   1.000
_cell.length_c   1.000
_cell.angle_alpha   90.00
_cell.angle_beta   90.00
_cell.angle_gamma   90.00
#
_symmetry.space_group_name_H-M   'P 1'
#
loop_
_entity.id
_entity.type
_entity.pdbx_description
1 polymer ?
#
loop_
_entity_poly.entity_id
_entity_poly.type
_entity_poly.pdbx_seq_one_letter_code
_entity_poly.pdbx_strand_id
1 'polypeptide(L)'
;MGIAACLDNGVLEICEGNKTVLMVECSVGQDEGCPYYLEYPSSQLMSLIMSVDGDDFPIGLHIWGEFEKDRMVDIKKPWGEISTLIQIAFIIDLLEWDQPFKVEPFIEDYIDNMGGRYHAALEPIFDRDAFVYVSTHAFGSETINDSLTRLDSYTISKYQETLVRMNKSLKNEVLVKYFDFPLEYQTVCIQYLVWFGELLADLGIQANVHTEQQGSKAMVIIDPENAPEVLEKIEQLFYTYLCLPYCELLPVIPQNAKDQFLLTNLQAQVNHFQTQIQLKDAALELKNATISSLQSVVHRQSEELLLLNSINEEELSFFNGAVKIGDITWGPVKISPKKLLPK
;
A
#
# COMPACT_ATOMS: atom_id res chain seq x y z
N MET A 1 16.73 22.62 -37.99
CA MET A 1 15.54 23.20 -38.65
C MET A 1 14.43 23.07 -37.64
N GLY A 2 13.76 24.16 -37.28
CA GLY A 2 12.70 24.13 -36.25
C GLY A 2 11.44 23.45 -36.77
N ILE A 3 10.69 22.85 -35.86
CA ILE A 3 9.31 22.40 -36.11
C ILE A 3 8.39 23.58 -35.81
N ALA A 4 7.50 23.90 -36.75
CA ALA A 4 6.48 24.93 -36.58
C ALA A 4 5.09 24.29 -36.66
N ALA A 5 4.16 24.80 -35.87
CA ALA A 5 2.77 24.38 -35.91
C ALA A 5 1.89 25.58 -36.24
N CYS A 6 0.95 25.42 -37.17
CA CYS A 6 -0.04 26.43 -37.51
C CYS A 6 -1.44 25.83 -37.51
N LEU A 7 -2.42 26.64 -37.13
CA LEU A 7 -3.81 26.25 -37.06
C LEU A 7 -4.61 27.15 -38.00
N ASP A 8 -5.25 26.54 -39.01
CA ASP A 8 -6.09 27.26 -39.96
C ASP A 8 -7.42 26.50 -40.14
N ASN A 9 -8.54 27.19 -39.87
CA ASN A 9 -9.90 26.66 -40.02
C ASN A 9 -10.11 25.25 -39.40
N GLY A 10 -9.50 25.00 -38.24
CA GLY A 10 -9.61 23.73 -37.52
C GLY A 10 -8.72 22.62 -38.06
N VAL A 11 -7.78 22.92 -38.97
CA VAL A 11 -6.73 22.00 -39.38
C VAL A 11 -5.42 22.43 -38.74
N LEU A 12 -4.85 21.56 -37.93
CA LEU A 12 -3.50 21.70 -37.39
C LEU A 12 -2.50 21.18 -38.42
N GLU A 13 -1.65 22.06 -38.91
CA GLU A 13 -0.55 21.74 -39.82
C GLU A 13 0.78 21.84 -39.08
N ILE A 14 1.60 20.79 -39.21
CA ILE A 14 2.96 20.75 -38.65
C ILE A 14 3.98 20.71 -39.78
N CYS A 15 4.92 21.65 -39.73
CA CYS A 15 5.96 21.85 -40.73
C CYS A 15 7.36 21.64 -40.13
N GLU A 16 8.25 21.02 -40.91
CA GLU A 16 9.68 20.98 -40.63
C GLU A 16 10.39 21.81 -41.72
N GLY A 17 10.82 23.02 -41.36
CA GLY A 17 11.23 24.03 -42.34
C GLY A 17 10.05 24.42 -43.26
N ASN A 18 10.21 24.25 -44.57
CA ASN A 18 9.18 24.62 -45.57
C ASN A 18 8.31 23.43 -46.01
N LYS A 19 8.41 22.28 -45.34
CA LYS A 19 7.71 21.06 -45.74
C LYS A 19 6.70 20.68 -44.66
N THR A 20 5.44 20.56 -45.07
CA THR A 20 4.38 19.95 -44.27
C THR A 20 4.71 18.48 -44.00
N VAL A 21 4.75 18.11 -42.73
CA VAL A 21 5.05 16.75 -42.26
C VAL A 21 3.79 16.04 -41.82
N LEU A 22 2.83 16.77 -41.24
CA LEU A 22 1.59 16.22 -40.73
C LEU A 22 0.46 17.26 -40.81
N MET A 23 -0.75 16.82 -41.11
CA MET A 23 -1.97 17.61 -41.00
C MET A 23 -3.02 16.80 -40.26
N VAL A 24 -3.69 17.41 -39.29
CA VAL A 24 -4.70 16.77 -38.45
C VAL A 24 -5.90 17.70 -38.29
N GLU A 25 -7.10 17.16 -38.51
CA GLU A 25 -8.34 17.89 -38.22
C GLU A 25 -8.57 17.92 -36.70
N CYS A 26 -8.75 19.12 -36.16
CA CYS A 26 -9.09 19.35 -34.77
C CYS A 26 -10.61 19.28 -34.57
N SER A 27 -11.02 18.79 -33.41
CA SER A 27 -12.41 18.88 -32.99
C SER A 27 -12.73 20.31 -32.53
N VAL A 28 -13.99 20.72 -32.59
CA VAL A 28 -14.43 21.98 -31.98
C VAL A 28 -14.60 21.76 -30.48
N GLY A 29 -13.80 22.47 -29.69
CA GLY A 29 -13.80 22.39 -28.23
C GLY A 29 -14.81 23.34 -27.58
N GLN A 30 -15.07 23.13 -26.28
CA GLN A 30 -15.86 24.05 -25.44
C GLN A 30 -14.99 24.88 -24.48
N ASP A 31 -13.66 24.72 -24.51
CA ASP A 31 -12.77 25.44 -23.60
C ASP A 31 -12.72 26.94 -23.96
N GLU A 32 -12.82 27.79 -22.95
CA GLU A 32 -12.88 29.24 -23.15
C GLU A 32 -11.55 29.73 -23.75
N GLY A 33 -11.63 30.33 -24.95
CA GLY A 33 -10.46 30.84 -25.67
C GLY A 33 -9.71 29.79 -26.50
N CYS A 34 -10.07 28.51 -26.44
CA CYS A 34 -9.51 27.43 -27.26
C CYS A 34 -10.62 26.74 -28.07
N PRO A 35 -11.07 27.33 -29.20
CA PRO A 35 -12.14 26.74 -30.01
C PRO A 35 -11.79 25.39 -30.64
N TYR A 36 -10.50 25.03 -30.71
CA TYR A 36 -10.03 23.78 -31.32
C TYR A 36 -9.36 22.89 -30.28
N TYR A 37 -9.69 21.61 -30.36
CA TYR A 37 -9.30 20.62 -29.37
C TYR A 37 -8.82 19.32 -30.02
N LEU A 38 -7.79 18.71 -29.42
CA LEU A 38 -7.31 17.37 -29.76
C LEU A 38 -7.19 16.53 -28.49
N GLU A 39 -7.92 15.42 -28.47
CA GLU A 39 -7.89 14.45 -27.39
C GLU A 39 -7.09 13.21 -27.81
N TYR A 40 -6.18 12.76 -26.96
CA TYR A 40 -5.32 11.59 -27.20
C TYR A 40 -4.68 11.59 -28.60
N PRO A 41 -3.88 12.63 -28.93
CA PRO A 41 -3.18 12.67 -30.21
C PRO A 41 -2.29 11.43 -30.38
N SER A 42 -2.04 11.05 -31.64
CA SER A 42 -1.11 9.95 -31.92
C SER A 42 0.28 10.26 -31.35
N SER A 43 1.05 9.22 -30.99
CA SER A 43 2.41 9.40 -30.47
C SER A 43 3.33 10.18 -31.42
N GLN A 44 3.14 10.02 -32.73
CA GLN A 44 3.85 10.80 -33.74
C GLN A 44 3.49 12.28 -33.67
N LEU A 45 2.19 12.62 -33.60
CA LEU A 45 1.73 14.00 -33.46
C LEU A 45 2.25 14.61 -32.16
N MET A 46 2.13 13.89 -31.04
CA MET A 46 2.61 14.36 -29.74
C MET A 46 4.11 14.64 -29.78
N SER A 47 4.93 13.74 -30.33
CA SER A 47 6.37 13.96 -30.46
C SER A 47 6.73 15.21 -31.27
N LEU A 48 5.95 15.54 -32.30
CA LEU A 48 6.16 16.75 -33.08
C LEU A 48 5.76 18.01 -32.30
N ILE A 49 4.62 17.98 -31.62
CA ILE A 49 4.14 19.08 -30.76
C ILE A 49 5.13 19.38 -29.64
N MET A 50 5.70 18.35 -29.03
CA MET A 50 6.71 18.48 -27.98
C MET A 50 7.96 19.24 -28.47
N SER A 51 8.23 19.24 -29.78
CA SER A 51 9.38 19.93 -30.38
C SER A 51 9.07 21.36 -30.84
N VAL A 52 7.83 21.84 -30.67
CA VAL A 52 7.43 23.21 -31.00
C VAL A 52 7.88 24.15 -29.90
N ASP A 53 8.31 25.35 -30.27
CA ASP A 53 8.65 26.42 -29.32
C ASP A 53 7.37 26.99 -28.67
N GLY A 54 7.44 27.39 -27.40
CA GLY A 54 6.26 27.87 -26.66
C GLY A 54 5.56 29.06 -27.32
N ASP A 55 6.31 29.98 -27.94
CA ASP A 55 5.74 31.12 -28.67
C ASP A 55 5.08 30.71 -29.99
N ASP A 56 5.56 29.64 -30.62
CA ASP A 56 5.09 29.12 -31.90
C ASP A 56 3.94 28.11 -31.77
N PHE A 57 3.57 27.72 -30.55
CA PHE A 57 2.39 26.89 -30.34
C PHE A 57 1.12 27.62 -30.82
N PRO A 58 0.18 26.94 -31.53
CA PRO A 58 -0.94 27.62 -32.15
C PRO A 58 -1.93 28.23 -31.15
N ILE A 59 -2.27 29.50 -31.37
CA ILE A 59 -3.29 30.20 -30.58
C ILE A 59 -4.68 29.62 -30.90
N GLY A 60 -5.49 29.38 -29.87
CA GLY A 60 -6.82 28.81 -29.96
C GLY A 60 -6.83 27.28 -29.96
N LEU A 61 -5.69 26.64 -29.69
CA LEU A 61 -5.56 25.18 -29.61
C LEU A 61 -5.43 24.71 -28.17
N HIS A 62 -6.13 23.62 -27.87
CA HIS A 62 -5.99 22.82 -26.66
C HIS A 62 -5.70 21.37 -27.03
N ILE A 63 -4.67 20.79 -26.43
CA ILE A 63 -4.28 19.39 -26.62
C ILE A 63 -4.29 18.73 -25.24
N TRP A 64 -5.02 17.62 -25.15
CA TRP A 64 -5.04 16.76 -23.97
C TRP A 64 -4.61 15.36 -24.37
N GLY A 65 -3.65 14.78 -23.64
CA GLY A 65 -3.20 13.43 -23.94
C GLY A 65 -2.16 12.90 -22.97
N GLU A 66 -1.56 11.79 -23.34
CA GLU A 66 -0.52 11.13 -22.55
C GLU A 66 0.87 11.54 -23.06
N PHE A 67 1.75 11.98 -22.15
CA PHE A 67 3.15 12.33 -22.48
C PHE A 67 4.11 11.18 -22.19
N GLU A 68 3.89 10.50 -21.07
CA GLU A 68 4.57 9.28 -20.65
C GLU A 68 3.55 8.35 -20.04
N LYS A 69 3.92 7.08 -19.86
CA LYS A 69 3.02 6.09 -19.26
C LYS A 69 2.44 6.63 -17.95
N ASP A 70 1.11 6.71 -17.89
CA ASP A 70 0.34 7.15 -16.73
C ASP A 70 0.52 8.65 -16.37
N ARG A 71 1.00 9.48 -17.32
CA ARG A 71 1.10 10.95 -17.16
C ARG A 71 0.29 11.69 -18.21
N MET A 72 -0.80 12.28 -17.74
CA MET A 72 -1.65 13.14 -18.55
C MET A 72 -1.09 14.56 -18.61
N VAL A 73 -1.08 15.12 -19.81
CA VAL A 73 -0.63 16.48 -20.11
C VAL A 73 -1.75 17.26 -20.79
N ASP A 74 -1.88 18.51 -20.37
CA ASP A 74 -2.69 19.55 -21.00
C ASP A 74 -1.75 20.61 -21.58
N ILE A 75 -1.88 20.92 -22.86
CA ILE A 75 -1.16 22.01 -23.51
C ILE A 75 -2.18 22.91 -24.19
N LYS A 76 -2.23 24.19 -23.82
CA LYS A 76 -3.16 25.12 -24.42
C LYS A 76 -2.63 26.54 -24.55
N LYS A 77 -3.10 27.24 -25.58
CA LYS A 77 -2.83 28.66 -25.79
C LYS A 77 -4.11 29.39 -26.16
N PRO A 78 -4.85 29.91 -25.16
CA PRO A 78 -6.09 30.64 -25.41
C PRO A 78 -5.90 31.88 -26.29
N TRP A 79 -6.96 32.32 -26.96
CA TRP A 79 -6.96 33.59 -27.69
C TRP A 79 -6.61 34.77 -26.79
N GLY A 80 -5.65 35.58 -27.24
CA GLY A 80 -5.17 36.75 -26.51
C GLY A 80 -4.02 36.46 -25.55
N GLU A 81 -3.69 35.18 -25.32
CA GLU A 81 -2.53 34.79 -24.52
C GLU A 81 -1.25 34.80 -25.35
N ILE A 82 -0.18 35.30 -24.75
CA ILE A 82 1.15 35.38 -25.38
C ILE A 82 1.91 34.06 -25.18
N SER A 83 1.66 33.40 -24.05
CA SER A 83 2.37 32.20 -23.61
C SER A 83 1.54 30.94 -23.75
N THR A 84 2.22 29.80 -23.85
CA THR A 84 1.56 28.48 -23.87
C THR A 84 1.51 27.92 -22.47
N LEU A 85 0.30 27.61 -22.00
CA LEU A 85 0.06 26.94 -20.73
C LEU A 85 0.31 25.44 -20.91
N ILE A 86 1.12 24.88 -20.02
CA ILE A 86 1.40 23.45 -19.94
C ILE A 86 1.01 22.99 -18.53
N GLN A 87 0.20 21.94 -18.44
CA GLN A 87 -0.22 21.34 -17.17
C GLN A 87 0.03 19.83 -17.19
N ILE A 88 0.45 19.28 -16.06
CA ILE A 88 0.54 17.83 -15.84
C ILE A 88 -0.45 17.48 -14.74
N ALA A 89 -1.21 16.40 -14.94
CA ALA A 89 -2.01 15.81 -13.87
C ALA A 89 -1.16 14.77 -13.12
N PHE A 90 -0.97 15.00 -11.82
CA PHE A 90 -0.40 14.03 -10.91
C PHE A 90 -1.53 13.28 -10.20
N ILE A 91 -1.57 11.97 -10.38
CA ILE A 91 -2.62 11.10 -9.85
C ILE A 91 -2.11 10.44 -8.56
N ILE A 92 -2.86 10.60 -7.48
CA ILE A 92 -2.60 9.92 -6.20
C ILE A 92 -3.69 8.87 -6.01
N ASP A 93 -3.30 7.59 -6.03
CA ASP A 93 -4.21 6.48 -5.69
C ASP A 93 -4.44 6.46 -4.18
N LEU A 94 -5.69 6.74 -3.79
CA LEU A 94 -6.08 6.83 -2.38
C LEU A 94 -6.19 5.46 -1.71
N LEU A 95 -6.38 4.38 -2.49
CA LEU A 95 -6.43 3.01 -1.96
C LEU A 95 -5.04 2.44 -1.70
N GLU A 96 -4.04 2.88 -2.46
CA GLU A 96 -2.64 2.48 -2.29
C GLU A 96 -1.84 3.43 -1.39
N TRP A 97 -2.48 4.44 -0.80
CA TRP A 97 -1.84 5.38 0.11
C TRP A 97 -1.38 4.69 1.41
N ASP A 98 -0.07 4.51 1.55
CA ASP A 98 0.57 3.74 2.62
C ASP A 98 1.39 4.61 3.60
N GLN A 99 1.22 5.94 3.55
CA GLN A 99 1.97 6.88 4.37
C GLN A 99 1.36 7.02 5.77
N PRO A 100 2.16 7.31 6.82
CA PRO A 100 1.70 7.41 8.21
C PRO A 100 0.91 8.69 8.52
N PHE A 101 0.48 9.43 7.50
CA PHE A 101 -0.33 10.64 7.59
C PHE A 101 -1.44 10.59 6.54
N LYS A 102 -2.52 11.32 6.80
CA LYS A 102 -3.65 11.43 5.86
C LYS A 102 -3.21 12.08 4.55
N VAL A 103 -3.88 11.72 3.47
CA VAL A 103 -3.58 12.21 2.11
C VAL A 103 -3.98 13.67 1.92
N GLU A 104 -5.05 14.14 2.56
CA GLU A 104 -5.53 15.52 2.38
C GLU A 104 -4.52 16.56 2.90
N PRO A 105 -3.98 16.44 4.14
CA PRO A 105 -2.91 17.33 4.60
C PRO A 105 -1.64 17.24 3.75
N PHE A 106 -1.37 16.07 3.15
CA PHE A 106 -0.25 15.91 2.22
C PHE A 106 -0.46 16.70 0.93
N ILE A 107 -1.66 16.62 0.34
CA ILE A 107 -2.00 17.36 -0.88
C ILE A 107 -1.98 18.87 -0.60
N GLU A 108 -2.54 19.32 0.53
CA GLU A 108 -2.50 20.71 0.96
C GLU A 108 -1.05 21.21 1.10
N ASP A 109 -0.21 20.50 1.86
CA ASP A 109 1.20 20.87 2.03
C ASP A 109 1.97 20.78 0.70
N TYR A 110 1.65 19.82 -0.17
CA TYR A 110 2.25 19.72 -1.50
C TYR A 110 1.93 20.94 -2.37
N ILE A 111 0.66 21.36 -2.42
CA ILE A 111 0.18 22.50 -3.20
C ILE A 111 0.73 23.82 -2.62
N ASP A 112 0.66 24.00 -1.30
CA ASP A 112 1.09 25.24 -0.63
C ASP A 112 2.60 25.49 -0.76
N ASN A 113 3.39 24.41 -0.91
CA ASN A 113 4.82 24.48 -1.11
C ASN A 113 5.24 24.49 -2.59
N MET A 114 4.28 24.51 -3.52
CA MET A 114 4.56 24.89 -4.90
C MET A 114 4.87 26.38 -4.95
N GLY A 115 5.94 26.74 -5.63
CA GLY A 115 6.39 28.13 -5.65
C GLY A 115 7.16 28.50 -6.90
N GLY A 116 7.47 29.79 -7.01
CA GLY A 116 8.14 30.34 -8.18
C GLY A 116 7.17 30.53 -9.34
N ARG A 117 7.44 29.86 -10.46
CA ARG A 117 6.63 29.99 -11.69
C ARG A 117 5.64 28.85 -11.92
N TYR A 118 5.47 28.00 -10.92
CA TYR A 118 4.60 26.83 -10.99
C TYR A 118 3.38 27.05 -10.11
N HIS A 119 2.22 26.66 -10.61
CA HIS A 119 0.97 26.74 -9.86
C HIS A 119 0.34 25.36 -9.80
N ALA A 120 -0.09 24.94 -8.60
CA ALA A 120 -0.81 23.70 -8.43
C ALA A 120 -2.24 23.95 -7.96
N ALA A 121 -3.15 23.10 -8.41
CA ALA A 121 -4.54 23.09 -8.00
C ALA A 121 -5.03 21.65 -7.86
N LEU A 122 -5.91 21.45 -6.88
CA LEU A 122 -6.61 20.19 -6.67
C LEU A 122 -7.94 20.22 -7.43
N GLU A 123 -8.19 19.22 -8.26
CA GLU A 123 -9.55 18.94 -8.74
C GLU A 123 -10.36 18.18 -7.67
N PRO A 124 -11.70 18.19 -7.76
CA PRO A 124 -12.54 17.41 -6.83
C PRO A 124 -12.02 15.98 -6.73
N ILE A 125 -11.82 15.51 -5.50
CA ILE A 125 -11.41 14.14 -5.24
C ILE A 125 -12.49 13.20 -5.74
N PHE A 126 -12.13 12.28 -6.62
CA PHE A 126 -12.99 11.19 -7.06
C PHE A 126 -12.73 9.97 -6.16
N ASP A 127 -13.72 9.11 -5.94
CA ASP A 127 -13.73 8.05 -4.91
C ASP A 127 -12.38 7.32 -4.67
N ARG A 128 -11.61 7.06 -5.74
CA ARG A 128 -10.33 6.34 -5.69
C ARG A 128 -9.09 7.21 -5.88
N ASP A 129 -9.21 8.35 -6.57
CA ASP A 129 -8.07 9.08 -7.10
C ASP A 129 -8.19 10.58 -6.78
N ALA A 130 -7.09 11.16 -6.31
CA ALA A 130 -6.94 12.61 -6.24
C ALA A 130 -6.06 13.10 -7.40
N PHE A 131 -6.53 14.15 -8.08
CA PHE A 131 -5.85 14.74 -9.22
C PHE A 131 -5.30 16.11 -8.85
N VAL A 132 -3.97 16.22 -8.82
CA VAL A 132 -3.27 17.50 -8.61
C VAL A 132 -2.71 17.97 -9.94
N TYR A 133 -3.22 19.08 -10.45
CA TYR A 133 -2.73 19.69 -11.67
C TYR A 133 -1.63 20.67 -11.33
N VAL A 134 -0.44 20.46 -11.88
CA VAL A 134 0.68 21.40 -11.76
C VAL A 134 0.92 22.03 -13.11
N SER A 135 1.01 23.35 -13.15
CA SER A 135 1.05 24.13 -14.38
C SER A 135 2.23 25.07 -14.45
N THR A 136 2.66 25.35 -15.68
CA THR A 136 3.67 26.36 -16.01
C THR A 136 3.39 26.98 -17.37
N HIS A 137 4.10 28.06 -17.68
CA HIS A 137 4.01 28.72 -18.97
C HIS A 137 5.33 28.53 -19.74
N ALA A 138 5.23 28.11 -21.00
CA ALA A 138 6.33 28.11 -21.94
C ALA A 138 6.39 29.46 -22.66
N PHE A 139 7.60 30.02 -22.77
CA PHE A 139 7.86 31.32 -23.40
C PHE A 139 9.09 31.24 -24.31
N GLY A 140 9.09 32.05 -25.37
CA GLY A 140 10.24 32.21 -26.25
C GLY A 140 10.55 30.94 -27.03
N SER A 141 11.84 30.74 -27.29
CA SER A 141 12.40 29.59 -28.02
C SER A 141 12.58 28.34 -27.14
N GLU A 142 11.85 28.26 -26.02
CA GLU A 142 11.84 27.05 -25.22
C GLU A 142 10.80 26.08 -25.79
N THR A 143 11.22 24.84 -26.04
CA THR A 143 10.29 23.84 -26.56
C THR A 143 9.27 23.44 -25.49
N ILE A 144 8.11 22.98 -25.95
CA ILE A 144 7.09 22.38 -25.06
C ILE A 144 7.70 21.25 -24.24
N ASN A 145 8.54 20.39 -24.86
CA ASN A 145 9.21 19.28 -24.18
C ASN A 145 10.11 19.74 -23.04
N ASP A 146 10.93 20.77 -23.25
CA ASP A 146 11.86 21.29 -22.24
C ASP A 146 11.07 21.84 -21.04
N SER A 147 9.98 22.57 -21.32
CA SER A 147 9.10 23.08 -20.29
C SER A 147 8.43 21.96 -19.50
N LEU A 148 7.93 20.95 -20.20
CA LEU A 148 7.23 19.81 -19.63
C LEU A 148 8.14 18.91 -18.79
N THR A 149 9.31 18.53 -19.32
CA THR A 149 10.31 17.70 -18.62
C THR A 149 10.74 18.33 -17.30
N ARG A 150 10.90 19.66 -17.30
CA ARG A 150 11.30 20.42 -16.14
C ARG A 150 10.17 20.63 -15.14
N LEU A 151 8.95 20.85 -15.63
CA LEU A 151 7.75 20.85 -14.80
C LEU A 151 7.62 19.49 -14.10
N ASP A 152 7.76 18.40 -14.84
CA ASP A 152 7.68 17.04 -14.31
C ASP A 152 8.74 16.77 -13.24
N SER A 153 10.00 17.07 -13.55
CA SER A 153 11.12 16.94 -12.62
C SER A 153 10.90 17.75 -11.33
N TYR A 154 10.36 18.97 -11.46
CA TYR A 154 10.06 19.82 -10.32
C TYR A 154 8.93 19.24 -9.46
N THR A 155 7.83 18.79 -10.09
CA THR A 155 6.67 18.15 -9.47
C THR A 155 7.09 16.91 -8.66
N ILE A 156 7.93 16.04 -9.24
CA ILE A 156 8.49 14.86 -8.55
C ILE A 156 9.35 15.27 -7.36
N SER A 157 10.27 16.23 -7.55
CA SER A 157 11.15 16.71 -6.47
C SER A 157 10.32 17.25 -5.30
N LYS A 158 9.29 18.04 -5.58
CA LYS A 158 8.41 18.61 -4.56
C LYS A 158 7.61 17.55 -3.82
N TYR A 159 7.20 16.50 -4.50
CA TYR A 159 6.47 15.39 -3.89
C TYR A 159 7.37 14.68 -2.86
N GLN A 160 8.61 14.38 -3.25
CA GLN A 160 9.60 13.77 -2.36
C GLN A 160 9.99 14.67 -1.19
N GLU A 161 10.17 15.97 -1.43
CA GLU A 161 10.43 16.96 -0.36
C GLU A 161 9.29 16.99 0.66
N THR A 162 8.05 16.96 0.19
CA THR A 162 6.83 16.97 1.02
C THR A 162 6.76 15.70 1.86
N LEU A 163 6.98 14.51 1.25
CA LEU A 163 7.05 13.26 1.99
C LEU A 163 8.12 13.30 3.09
N VAL A 164 9.33 13.78 2.78
CA VAL A 164 10.42 13.86 3.76
C VAL A 164 10.09 14.86 4.86
N ARG A 165 9.50 16.01 4.53
CA ARG A 165 9.11 17.05 5.49
C ARG A 165 8.04 16.54 6.46
N MET A 166 6.95 15.96 5.94
CA MET A 166 5.88 15.42 6.78
C MET A 166 6.36 14.26 7.65
N ASN A 167 7.18 13.35 7.11
CA ASN A 167 7.78 12.28 7.89
C ASN A 167 8.74 12.80 8.99
N LYS A 168 9.43 13.92 8.76
CA LYS A 168 10.26 14.56 9.79
C LYS A 168 9.43 15.25 10.86
N SER A 169 8.32 15.90 10.49
CA SER A 169 7.39 16.50 11.45
C SER A 169 6.85 15.43 12.40
N LEU A 170 6.41 14.29 11.85
CA LEU A 170 5.97 13.16 12.65
C LEU A 170 7.03 12.66 13.62
N LYS A 171 8.31 12.54 13.21
CA LYS A 171 9.37 12.08 14.13
C LYS A 171 9.61 13.01 15.33
N ASN A 172 9.23 14.28 15.23
CA ASN A 172 9.41 15.26 16.30
C ASN A 172 8.15 15.41 17.18
N GLU A 173 7.02 14.88 16.73
CA GLU A 173 5.73 15.03 17.40
C GLU A 173 5.21 13.70 17.94
N VAL A 174 5.50 12.59 17.27
CA VAL A 174 5.01 11.25 17.61
C VAL A 174 6.12 10.21 17.63
N LEU A 175 5.94 9.19 18.46
CA LEU A 175 6.85 8.05 18.58
C LEU A 175 6.28 6.90 17.76
N VAL A 176 6.91 6.60 16.63
CA VAL A 176 6.53 5.48 15.76
C VAL A 176 7.52 4.33 15.91
N LYS A 177 7.00 3.11 16.17
CA LYS A 177 7.79 1.89 16.28
C LYS A 177 7.16 0.76 15.47
N TYR A 178 8.00 0.03 14.74
CA TYR A 178 7.60 -1.11 13.94
C TYR A 178 8.04 -2.40 14.60
N PHE A 179 7.17 -3.40 14.57
CA PHE A 179 7.39 -4.72 15.12
C PHE A 179 7.03 -5.77 14.07
N ASP A 180 7.77 -6.88 14.06
CA ASP A 180 7.46 -8.07 13.27
C ASP A 180 7.19 -9.20 14.26
N PHE A 181 5.91 -9.39 14.59
CA PHE A 181 5.50 -10.39 15.57
C PHE A 181 5.18 -11.71 14.88
N PRO A 182 5.54 -12.86 15.47
CA PRO A 182 5.03 -14.13 14.97
C PRO A 182 3.50 -14.14 15.08
N LEU A 183 2.84 -14.64 14.03
CA LEU A 183 1.39 -14.54 13.84
C LEU A 183 0.61 -15.11 15.04
N GLU A 184 1.16 -16.13 15.69
CA GLU A 184 0.56 -16.84 16.82
C GLU A 184 0.44 -15.96 18.10
N TYR A 185 1.37 -15.02 18.26
CA TYR A 185 1.51 -14.15 19.44
C TYR A 185 1.09 -12.70 19.17
N GLN A 186 0.93 -12.33 17.90
CA GLN A 186 0.71 -10.95 17.45
C GLN A 186 -0.37 -10.20 18.23
N THR A 187 -1.56 -10.79 18.44
CA THR A 187 -2.64 -10.14 19.20
C THR A 187 -2.26 -9.85 20.65
N VAL A 188 -1.55 -10.77 21.31
CA VAL A 188 -1.14 -10.64 22.72
C VAL A 188 -0.07 -9.54 22.84
N CYS A 189 0.88 -9.52 21.90
CA CYS A 189 1.90 -8.47 21.83
C CYS A 189 1.29 -7.09 21.57
N ILE A 190 0.38 -6.95 20.62
CA ILE A 190 -0.29 -5.67 20.32
C ILE A 190 -1.08 -5.18 21.55
N GLN A 191 -1.84 -6.07 22.20
CA GLN A 191 -2.60 -5.71 23.39
C GLN A 191 -1.70 -5.19 24.53
N TYR A 192 -0.52 -5.80 24.71
CA TYR A 192 0.46 -5.33 25.68
C TYR A 192 0.98 -3.93 25.36
N LEU A 193 1.21 -3.62 24.08
CA LEU A 193 1.63 -2.29 23.63
C LEU A 193 0.53 -1.24 23.87
N VAL A 194 -0.74 -1.60 23.71
CA VAL A 194 -1.87 -0.69 24.00
C VAL A 194 -1.92 -0.30 25.48
N TRP A 195 -1.62 -1.23 26.40
CA TRP A 195 -1.57 -0.93 27.84
C TRP A 195 -0.46 0.04 28.24
N PHE A 196 0.53 0.27 27.36
CA PHE A 196 1.49 1.36 27.59
C PHE A 196 0.81 2.72 27.69
N GLY A 197 -0.29 2.95 26.96
CA GLY A 197 -1.08 4.19 27.07
C GLY A 197 -1.67 4.38 28.47
N GLU A 198 -2.14 3.30 29.10
CA GLU A 198 -2.64 3.33 30.48
C GLU A 198 -1.52 3.68 31.47
N LEU A 199 -0.32 3.11 31.28
CA LEU A 199 0.84 3.45 32.09
C LEU A 199 1.22 4.93 31.97
N LEU A 200 1.21 5.48 30.76
CA LEU A 200 1.47 6.91 30.54
C LEU A 200 0.44 7.77 31.27
N ALA A 201 -0.85 7.42 31.18
CA ALA A 201 -1.92 8.12 31.88
C ALA A 201 -1.76 8.07 33.40
N ASP A 202 -1.41 6.91 33.97
CA ASP A 202 -1.14 6.75 35.41
C ASP A 202 0.07 7.58 35.89
N LEU A 203 1.06 7.78 35.01
CA LEU A 203 2.20 8.67 35.22
C LEU A 203 1.86 10.16 35.01
N GLY A 204 0.64 10.48 34.56
CA GLY A 204 0.17 11.83 34.28
C GLY A 204 0.59 12.39 32.92
N ILE A 205 1.06 11.52 32.01
CA ILE A 205 1.37 11.86 30.62
C ILE A 205 0.14 11.54 29.76
N GLN A 206 -0.48 12.57 29.19
CA GLN A 206 -1.59 12.37 28.24
C GLN A 206 -0.98 12.04 26.88
N ALA A 207 -1.24 10.83 26.38
CA ALA A 207 -0.80 10.40 25.07
C ALA A 207 -1.80 9.42 24.47
N ASN A 208 -2.05 9.56 23.16
CA ASN A 208 -2.84 8.62 22.41
C ASN A 208 -1.94 7.51 21.88
N VAL A 209 -2.30 6.25 22.15
CA VAL A 209 -1.59 5.09 21.62
C VAL A 209 -2.44 4.41 20.56
N HIS A 210 -1.93 4.42 19.34
CA HIS A 210 -2.56 3.80 18.18
C HIS A 210 -1.71 2.65 17.67
N THR A 211 -2.37 1.60 17.18
CA THR A 211 -1.70 0.45 16.59
C THR A 211 -2.35 0.09 15.26
N GLU A 212 -1.53 -0.08 14.22
CA GLU A 212 -1.96 -0.56 12.90
C GLU A 212 -1.28 -1.90 12.60
N GLN A 213 -1.98 -2.77 11.86
CA GLN A 213 -1.51 -4.11 11.55
C GLN A 213 -1.59 -4.39 10.05
N GLN A 214 -0.50 -4.90 9.50
CA GLN A 214 -0.43 -5.35 8.11
C GLN A 214 0.37 -6.67 8.03
N GLY A 215 -0.34 -7.79 7.92
CA GLY A 215 0.30 -9.13 7.94
C GLY A 215 0.96 -9.43 9.29
N SER A 216 2.25 -9.79 9.30
CA SER A 216 3.06 -10.01 10.52
C SER A 216 3.59 -8.70 11.13
N LYS A 217 3.52 -7.59 10.40
CA LYS A 217 4.02 -6.30 10.85
C LYS A 217 2.95 -5.57 11.65
N ALA A 218 3.37 -4.98 12.76
CA ALA A 218 2.58 -4.07 13.57
C ALA A 218 3.31 -2.74 13.71
N MET A 219 2.59 -1.64 13.51
CA MET A 219 3.06 -0.29 13.77
C MET A 219 2.39 0.21 15.04
N VAL A 220 3.17 0.78 15.95
CA VAL A 220 2.69 1.48 17.14
C VAL A 220 3.05 2.95 17.00
N ILE A 221 2.05 3.82 17.17
CA ILE A 221 2.18 5.27 17.16
C ILE A 221 1.77 5.77 18.53
N ILE A 222 2.64 6.54 19.18
CA ILE A 222 2.35 7.21 20.45
C ILE A 222 2.42 8.71 20.23
N ASP A 223 1.30 9.38 20.44
CA ASP A 223 1.10 10.81 20.20
C ASP A 223 0.86 11.54 21.53
N PRO A 224 1.86 12.23 22.11
CA PRO A 224 1.69 13.03 23.33
C PRO A 224 0.83 14.26 23.09
N GLU A 225 -0.27 14.37 23.84
CA GLU A 225 -1.21 15.48 23.70
C GLU A 225 -0.56 16.80 24.15
N ASN A 226 -0.29 17.70 23.20
CA ASN A 226 0.24 19.05 23.41
C ASN A 226 1.60 19.14 24.14
N ALA A 227 2.43 18.09 24.09
CA ALA A 227 3.73 18.07 24.76
C ALA A 227 4.81 17.29 23.98
N PRO A 228 5.21 17.73 22.78
CA PRO A 228 6.27 17.06 22.01
C PRO A 228 7.61 17.03 22.77
N GLU A 229 7.85 17.94 23.72
CA GLU A 229 9.05 17.95 24.56
C GLU A 229 9.17 16.74 25.49
N VAL A 230 8.09 15.99 25.76
CA VAL A 230 8.14 14.77 26.57
C VAL A 230 8.40 13.51 25.75
N LEU A 231 8.50 13.62 24.42
CA LEU A 231 8.63 12.47 23.53
C LEU A 231 9.87 11.62 23.82
N GLU A 232 11.01 12.25 24.12
CA GLU A 232 12.24 11.53 24.49
C GLU A 232 12.04 10.72 25.78
N LYS A 233 11.33 11.30 26.75
CA LYS A 233 11.01 10.61 28.01
C LYS A 233 10.02 9.46 27.79
N ILE A 234 9.02 9.66 26.92
CA ILE A 234 8.09 8.61 26.52
C ILE A 234 8.84 7.47 25.84
N GLU A 235 9.77 7.76 24.95
CA GLU A 235 10.58 6.74 24.28
C GLU A 235 11.43 5.93 25.27
N GLN A 236 12.07 6.58 26.23
CA GLN A 236 12.82 5.89 27.29
C GLN A 236 11.92 5.00 28.15
N LEU A 237 10.73 5.50 28.52
CA LEU A 237 9.73 4.73 29.26
C LEU A 237 9.23 3.55 28.44
N PHE A 238 9.02 3.72 27.14
CA PHE A 238 8.56 2.68 26.23
C PHE A 238 9.55 1.53 26.17
N TYR A 239 10.85 1.80 25.97
CA TYR A 239 11.87 0.75 25.99
C TYR A 239 11.97 0.06 27.35
N THR A 240 11.84 0.82 28.45
CA THR A 240 11.83 0.23 29.79
C THR A 240 10.63 -0.70 29.97
N TYR A 241 9.46 -0.28 29.51
CA TYR A 241 8.22 -1.06 29.56
C TYR A 241 8.35 -2.38 28.80
N LEU A 242 8.90 -2.35 27.59
CA LEU A 242 9.13 -3.57 26.78
C LEU A 242 10.01 -4.61 27.49
N CYS A 243 10.90 -4.17 28.38
CA CYS A 243 11.78 -5.07 29.14
C CYS A 243 11.10 -5.71 30.36
N LEU A 244 10.02 -5.12 30.89
CA LEU A 244 9.41 -5.54 32.16
C LEU A 244 9.01 -7.02 32.21
N PRO A 245 8.44 -7.64 31.16
CA PRO A 245 8.09 -9.06 31.20
C PRO A 245 9.29 -10.00 31.39
N TYR A 246 10.51 -9.50 31.17
CA TYR A 246 11.74 -10.28 31.26
C TYR A 246 12.56 -9.94 32.51
N CYS A 247 12.13 -8.95 33.29
CA CYS A 247 12.84 -8.51 34.48
C CYS A 247 12.33 -9.23 35.74
N GLU A 248 13.25 -9.64 36.61
CA GLU A 248 12.91 -9.95 37.99
C GLU A 248 12.63 -8.65 38.74
N LEU A 249 11.35 -8.40 39.06
CA LEU A 249 10.96 -7.22 39.82
C LEU A 249 11.46 -7.34 41.26
N LEU A 250 12.47 -6.53 41.60
CA LEU A 250 12.94 -6.40 42.97
C LEU A 250 11.84 -5.78 43.85
N PRO A 251 11.73 -6.17 45.13
CA PRO A 251 10.73 -5.60 46.03
C PRO A 251 11.02 -4.11 46.26
N VAL A 252 10.22 -3.26 45.61
CA VAL A 252 10.19 -1.81 45.87
C VAL A 252 9.22 -1.56 47.01
N ILE A 253 9.64 -0.81 48.02
CA ILE A 253 8.75 -0.31 49.08
C ILE A 253 8.11 0.98 48.53
N PRO A 254 6.81 0.98 48.20
CA PRO A 254 6.15 2.18 47.71
C PRO A 254 6.09 3.23 48.82
N GLN A 255 6.33 4.49 48.46
CA GLN A 255 6.39 5.58 49.42
C GLN A 255 5.01 6.11 49.79
N ASN A 256 4.01 5.89 48.92
CA ASN A 256 2.65 6.38 49.10
C ASN A 256 1.62 5.46 48.41
N ALA A 257 0.31 5.73 48.62
CA ALA A 257 -0.78 4.93 48.07
C ALA A 257 -0.87 4.98 46.53
N LYS A 258 -0.49 6.10 45.90
CA LYS A 258 -0.46 6.25 44.45
C LYS A 258 0.62 5.36 43.84
N ASP A 259 1.82 5.35 44.42
CA ASP A 259 2.93 4.49 43.99
C ASP A 259 2.57 3.01 44.14
N GLN A 260 1.89 2.64 45.25
CA GLN A 260 1.40 1.29 45.45
C GLN A 260 0.38 0.88 44.37
N PHE A 261 -0.57 1.77 44.02
CA PHE A 261 -1.54 1.51 42.97
C PHE A 261 -0.85 1.31 41.60
N LEU A 262 0.03 2.24 41.21
CA LEU A 262 0.78 2.16 39.96
C LEU A 262 1.59 0.86 39.86
N LEU A 263 2.34 0.53 40.91
CA LEU A 263 3.14 -0.70 40.96
C LEU A 263 2.28 -1.95 40.83
N THR A 264 1.14 -1.98 41.53
CA THR A 264 0.21 -3.13 41.51
C THR A 264 -0.43 -3.28 40.13
N ASN A 265 -0.84 -2.17 39.50
CA ASN A 265 -1.43 -2.17 38.16
C ASN A 265 -0.41 -2.67 37.12
N LEU A 266 0.81 -2.15 37.16
CA LEU A 266 1.89 -2.55 36.26
C LEU A 266 2.24 -4.03 36.43
N GLN A 267 2.34 -4.51 37.67
CA GLN A 267 2.55 -5.94 37.96
C GLN A 267 1.42 -6.80 37.41
N ALA A 268 0.17 -6.37 37.55
CA ALA A 268 -0.98 -7.09 37.02
C ALA A 268 -0.93 -7.19 35.48
N GLN A 269 -0.63 -6.09 34.79
CA GLN A 269 -0.48 -6.06 33.33
C GLN A 269 0.65 -6.99 32.85
N VAL A 270 1.82 -6.92 33.49
CA VAL A 270 2.98 -7.78 33.16
C VAL A 270 2.68 -9.26 33.40
N ASN A 271 2.11 -9.59 34.56
CA ASN A 271 1.74 -10.97 34.89
C ASN A 271 0.67 -11.50 33.93
N HIS A 272 -0.29 -10.65 33.55
CA HIS A 272 -1.33 -11.03 32.60
C HIS A 272 -0.74 -11.31 31.21
N PHE A 273 0.16 -10.45 30.72
CA PHE A 273 0.89 -10.70 29.47
C PHE A 273 1.68 -12.00 29.51
N GLN A 274 2.50 -12.23 30.54
CA GLN A 274 3.26 -13.47 30.70
C GLN A 274 2.35 -14.71 30.72
N THR A 275 1.23 -14.63 31.42
CA THR A 275 0.23 -15.72 31.46
C THR A 275 -0.34 -15.99 30.07
N GLN A 276 -0.67 -14.96 29.29
CA GLN A 276 -1.16 -15.13 27.93
C GLN A 276 -0.11 -15.77 27.01
N ILE A 277 1.16 -15.40 27.14
CA ILE A 277 2.26 -16.05 26.39
C ILE A 277 2.37 -17.52 26.76
N GLN A 278 2.40 -17.86 28.06
CA GLN A 278 2.47 -19.25 28.52
C GLN A 278 1.28 -20.09 28.02
N LEU A 279 0.07 -19.53 28.01
CA LEU A 279 -1.11 -20.20 27.47
C LEU A 279 -1.01 -20.42 25.95
N LYS A 280 -0.45 -19.46 25.22
CA LYS A 280 -0.18 -19.61 23.78
C LYS A 280 0.85 -20.70 23.51
N ASP A 281 1.93 -20.74 24.29
CA ASP A 281 2.96 -21.78 24.18
C ASP A 281 2.34 -23.18 24.41
N ALA A 282 1.59 -23.36 25.49
CA ALA A 282 0.92 -24.62 25.78
C ALA A 282 -0.07 -25.03 24.67
N ALA A 283 -0.79 -24.07 24.08
CA ALA A 283 -1.69 -24.33 22.96
C ALA A 283 -0.94 -24.76 21.69
N LEU A 284 0.23 -24.16 21.42
CA LEU A 284 1.08 -24.51 20.29
C LEU A 284 1.72 -25.90 20.48
N GLU A 285 2.20 -26.21 21.68
CA GLU A 285 2.69 -27.54 22.02
C GLU A 285 1.61 -28.61 21.83
N LEU A 286 0.38 -28.36 22.31
CA LEU A 286 -0.75 -29.26 22.13
C LEU A 286 -1.10 -29.45 20.64
N LYS A 287 -1.11 -28.36 19.87
CA LYS A 287 -1.34 -28.40 18.42
C LYS A 287 -0.27 -29.24 17.71
N ASN A 288 0.99 -29.04 18.04
CA ASN A 288 2.11 -29.77 17.44
C ASN A 288 2.11 -31.25 17.82
N ALA A 289 1.80 -31.58 19.07
CA ALA A 289 1.63 -32.96 19.52
C ALA A 289 0.47 -33.66 18.78
N THR A 290 -0.64 -32.94 18.57
CA THR A 290 -1.80 -33.44 17.82
C THR A 290 -1.46 -33.68 16.35
N ILE A 291 -0.77 -32.73 15.70
CA ILE A 291 -0.30 -32.87 14.31
C ILE A 291 0.62 -34.08 14.18
N SER A 292 1.58 -34.24 15.08
CA SER A 292 2.52 -35.37 15.08
C SER A 292 1.78 -36.72 15.23
N SER A 293 0.79 -36.76 16.12
CA SER A 293 -0.08 -37.93 16.29
C SER A 293 -0.87 -38.25 15.01
N LEU A 294 -1.52 -37.26 14.40
CA LEU A 294 -2.26 -37.43 13.14
C LEU A 294 -1.34 -37.91 12.00
N GLN A 295 -0.14 -37.34 11.88
CA GLN A 295 0.85 -37.78 10.91
C GLN A 295 1.27 -39.24 11.13
N SER A 296 1.47 -39.66 12.39
CA SER A 296 1.78 -41.07 12.70
C SER A 296 0.64 -42.02 12.33
N VAL A 297 -0.62 -41.60 12.52
CA VAL A 297 -1.80 -42.39 12.16
C VAL A 297 -1.91 -42.53 10.65
N VAL A 298 -1.72 -41.43 9.92
CA VAL A 298 -1.72 -41.41 8.45
C VAL A 298 -0.58 -42.27 7.90
N HIS A 299 0.62 -42.17 8.49
CA HIS A 299 1.76 -42.99 8.09
C HIS A 299 1.49 -44.47 8.32
N ARG A 300 0.96 -44.85 9.49
CA ARG A 300 0.58 -46.24 9.79
C ARG A 300 -0.50 -46.76 8.84
N GLN A 301 -1.51 -45.95 8.52
CA GLN A 301 -2.54 -46.32 7.55
C GLN A 301 -1.95 -46.49 6.15
N SER A 302 -1.00 -45.64 5.75
CA SER A 302 -0.28 -45.78 4.48
C SER A 302 0.56 -47.07 4.45
N GLU A 303 1.24 -47.42 5.54
CA GLU A 303 1.99 -48.67 5.66
C GLU A 303 1.06 -49.89 5.62
N GLU A 304 -0.07 -49.86 6.33
CA GLU A 304 -1.10 -50.90 6.28
C GLU A 304 -1.64 -51.09 4.86
N LEU A 305 -1.90 -50.00 4.13
CA LEU A 305 -2.32 -50.05 2.72
C LEU A 305 -1.22 -50.58 1.80
N LEU A 306 0.05 -50.22 2.03
CA LEU A 306 1.18 -50.77 1.29
C LEU A 306 1.32 -52.28 1.52
N LEU A 307 1.16 -52.75 2.76
CA LEU A 307 1.16 -54.18 3.09
C LEU A 307 -0.01 -54.91 2.43
N LEU A 308 -1.22 -54.35 2.49
CA LEU A 308 -2.40 -54.91 1.83
C LEU A 308 -2.24 -54.97 0.30
N ASN A 309 -1.67 -53.93 -0.30
CA ASN A 309 -1.38 -53.88 -1.75
C ASN A 309 -0.19 -54.76 -2.15
N SER A 310 0.72 -55.07 -1.21
CA SER A 310 1.83 -56.00 -1.43
C SER A 310 1.40 -57.47 -1.38
N ILE A 311 0.18 -57.76 -0.91
CA ILE A 311 -0.48 -59.06 -1.12
C ILE A 311 -0.86 -59.12 -2.60
N ASN A 312 0.13 -59.45 -3.42
CA ASN A 312 -0.02 -59.71 -4.84
C ASN A 312 -0.34 -61.19 -5.01
N GLU A 313 -1.62 -61.56 -4.85
CA GLU A 313 -2.07 -62.92 -5.15
C GLU A 313 -3.07 -62.91 -6.30
N GLU A 314 -2.55 -63.20 -7.50
CA GLU A 314 -3.37 -63.73 -8.58
C GLU A 314 -3.91 -65.14 -8.28
N GLU A 315 -3.53 -65.81 -7.18
CA GLU A 315 -4.11 -67.12 -6.84
C GLU A 315 -3.93 -67.51 -5.35
N LEU A 316 -4.83 -67.04 -4.46
CA LEU A 316 -5.02 -67.65 -3.13
C LEU A 316 -5.72 -69.01 -3.30
N SER A 317 -4.96 -70.07 -3.59
CA SER A 317 -5.48 -71.43 -3.59
C SER A 317 -5.57 -71.97 -2.16
N PHE A 318 -6.76 -71.92 -1.55
CA PHE A 318 -7.06 -72.75 -0.40
C PHE A 318 -7.66 -74.09 -0.86
N PHE A 319 -7.19 -75.20 -0.28
CA PHE A 319 -7.58 -76.59 -0.60
C PHE A 319 -7.29 -77.05 -2.03
N ASN A 320 -6.01 -77.10 -2.44
CA ASN A 320 -5.53 -77.82 -3.64
C ASN A 320 -6.42 -77.60 -4.90
N GLY A 321 -6.88 -76.36 -5.14
CA GLY A 321 -7.56 -75.98 -6.38
C GLY A 321 -9.04 -76.37 -6.52
N ALA A 322 -9.75 -76.70 -5.44
CA ALA A 322 -11.13 -77.20 -5.56
C ALA A 322 -12.24 -76.12 -5.58
N VAL A 323 -11.95 -74.85 -5.30
CA VAL A 323 -12.99 -73.79 -5.24
C VAL A 323 -12.55 -72.51 -5.92
N LYS A 324 -13.22 -72.15 -7.03
CA LYS A 324 -13.20 -70.79 -7.61
C LYS A 324 -14.27 -69.94 -6.94
N ILE A 325 -13.90 -68.80 -6.36
CA ILE A 325 -14.85 -67.82 -5.81
C ILE A 325 -15.57 -67.13 -6.97
N GLY A 326 -16.62 -67.76 -7.48
CA GLY A 326 -17.72 -67.11 -8.18
C GLY A 326 -18.78 -66.65 -7.17
N ASP A 327 -19.67 -65.75 -7.60
CA ASP A 327 -20.79 -65.23 -6.79
C ASP A 327 -21.38 -66.29 -5.85
N ILE A 328 -21.31 -66.04 -4.54
CA ILE A 328 -21.87 -66.98 -3.56
C ILE A 328 -23.38 -66.72 -3.49
N THR A 329 -24.15 -67.69 -3.97
CA THR A 329 -25.60 -67.77 -3.76
C THR A 329 -25.90 -68.75 -2.64
N TRP A 330 -26.48 -68.27 -1.55
CA TRP A 330 -26.94 -69.11 -0.43
C TRP A 330 -28.45 -68.93 -0.26
N GLY A 331 -29.23 -69.88 -0.79
CA GLY A 331 -30.68 -69.76 -0.87
C GLY A 331 -31.12 -68.54 -1.69
N PRO A 332 -32.10 -67.74 -1.25
CA PRO A 332 -32.56 -66.55 -1.99
C PRO A 332 -31.58 -65.36 -1.93
N VAL A 333 -30.43 -65.49 -1.25
CA VAL A 333 -29.49 -64.38 -1.04
C VAL A 333 -28.27 -64.53 -1.94
N LYS A 334 -27.98 -63.47 -2.72
CA LYS A 334 -26.79 -63.33 -3.55
C LYS A 334 -25.91 -62.22 -2.99
N ILE A 335 -24.65 -62.54 -2.64
CA ILE A 335 -23.67 -61.56 -2.14
C ILE A 335 -22.52 -61.46 -3.14
N SER A 336 -22.29 -60.25 -3.66
CA SER A 336 -21.17 -59.94 -4.56
C SER A 336 -20.20 -58.98 -3.85
N PRO A 337 -19.04 -59.47 -3.36
CA PRO A 337 -18.09 -58.65 -2.58
C PRO A 337 -17.51 -57.46 -3.35
N LYS A 338 -17.54 -57.48 -4.69
CA LYS A 338 -17.10 -56.37 -5.56
C LYS A 338 -17.82 -55.03 -5.32
N LYS A 339 -18.95 -55.00 -4.60
CA LYS A 339 -19.68 -53.78 -4.25
C LYS A 339 -19.39 -53.21 -2.85
N LEU A 340 -18.56 -53.89 -2.05
CA LEU A 340 -18.24 -53.49 -0.67
C LEU A 340 -16.92 -52.72 -0.52
N LEU A 341 -16.19 -52.52 -1.61
CA LEU A 341 -15.02 -51.62 -1.64
C LEU A 341 -15.49 -50.22 -2.07
N PRO A 342 -15.31 -49.17 -1.24
CA PRO A 342 -15.62 -47.81 -1.64
C PRO A 342 -14.70 -47.38 -2.80
N LYS A 343 -15.23 -46.54 -3.69
CA LYS A 343 -14.46 -45.93 -4.78
C LYS A 343 -13.38 -44.99 -4.28
#